data_AF-E5FWZ1-F1
#
_entry.id   AF-E5FWZ1-F1
#
_cell.length_a   1.000
_cell.length_b   1.000
_cell.length_c   1.000
_cell.angle_alpha   90.00
_cell.angle_beta   90.00
_cell.angle_gamma   90.00
#
_symmetry.space_group_name_H-M   'P 1'
#
loop_
_entity.id
_entity.type
_entity.pdbx_description
1 polymer ?
#
loop_
_entity_poly.entity_id
_entity_poly.type
_entity_poly.pdbx_seq_one_letter_code
_entity_poly.pdbx_strand_id
1 'polypeptide(L)'
;MEARENAAATLFSLSVVDENKISIGASGAIPALVGLLCEGSQRGKKDAATALFNLSIYQGNKARAVRAGVVSPLMQLLVDPSAGMVDEALAILAILASHQEGKIAIGNADAIPILVQLIRTGSPRNRENAAAVLLALCTSDPQHLVAARELGAYEPLSDLVQNGTARAKRKAAS
;
A
#
# COMPACT_ATOMS: atom_id res chain seq x y z
N MET A 1 -10.56 20.50 11.50
CA MET A 1 -10.42 19.53 10.39
C MET A 1 -9.76 20.20 9.19
N GLU A 2 -10.33 21.28 8.66
CA GLU A 2 -9.82 22.05 7.51
C GLU A 2 -8.32 22.41 7.58
N ALA A 3 -7.82 22.93 8.71
CA ALA A 3 -6.39 23.25 8.85
C ALA A 3 -5.46 22.02 8.69
N ARG A 4 -5.89 20.83 9.16
CA ARG A 4 -5.12 19.58 9.01
C ARG A 4 -5.11 19.12 7.56
N GLU A 5 -6.22 19.28 6.85
CA GLU A 5 -6.34 18.91 5.44
C GLU A 5 -5.54 19.84 4.54
N ASN A 6 -5.56 21.15 4.80
CA ASN A 6 -4.72 22.11 4.11
C ASN A 6 -3.22 21.81 4.32
N ALA A 7 -2.83 21.47 5.55
CA ALA A 7 -1.46 21.05 5.83
C ALA A 7 -1.09 19.75 5.08
N ALA A 8 -1.99 18.77 5.02
CA ALA A 8 -1.76 17.54 4.25
C ALA A 8 -1.62 17.83 2.74
N ALA A 9 -2.42 18.73 2.18
CA ALA A 9 -2.29 19.16 0.78
C ALA A 9 -0.95 19.85 0.50
N THR A 10 -0.46 20.68 1.43
CA THR A 10 0.87 21.29 1.34
C THR A 10 1.98 20.23 1.41
N LEU A 11 1.89 19.30 2.37
CA LEU A 11 2.86 18.20 2.51
C LEU A 11 2.86 17.29 1.28
N PHE A 12 1.68 16.97 0.74
CA PHE A 12 1.53 16.28 -0.53
C PHE A 12 2.32 17.00 -1.63
N SER A 13 2.09 18.30 -1.80
CA SER A 13 2.75 19.09 -2.86
C SER A 13 4.28 19.13 -2.68
N LEU A 14 4.76 19.32 -1.46
CA LEU A 14 6.20 19.36 -1.16
C LEU A 14 6.88 17.99 -1.27
N SER A 15 6.16 16.92 -0.97
CA SER A 15 6.69 15.54 -0.98
C SER A 15 7.01 15.00 -2.37
N VAL A 16 6.58 15.67 -3.43
CA VAL A 16 6.93 15.31 -4.82
C VAL A 16 8.43 15.47 -5.07
N VAL A 17 9.08 16.42 -4.38
CA VAL A 17 10.52 16.68 -4.46
C VAL A 17 11.28 15.71 -3.55
N ASP A 18 12.26 15.00 -4.10
CA ASP A 18 12.99 13.92 -3.40
C ASP A 18 13.72 14.42 -2.16
N GLU A 19 14.35 15.60 -2.24
CA GLU A 19 15.11 16.23 -1.16
C GLU A 19 14.22 16.55 0.05
N ASN A 20 12.94 16.87 -0.18
CA ASN A 20 12.00 17.21 0.88
C ASN A 20 11.58 15.97 1.70
N LYS A 21 11.64 14.77 1.13
CA LYS A 21 11.12 13.54 1.76
C LYS A 21 11.85 13.22 3.07
N ILE A 22 13.15 13.48 3.12
CA ILE A 22 13.98 13.21 4.31
C ILE A 22 13.56 14.14 5.46
N SER A 23 13.53 15.44 5.20
CA SER A 23 13.19 16.47 6.18
C SER A 23 11.74 16.36 6.67
N ILE A 24 10.78 16.17 5.74
CA ILE A 24 9.37 15.99 6.10
C ILE A 24 9.17 14.69 6.88
N GLY A 25 9.82 13.60 6.48
CA GLY A 25 9.69 12.33 7.19
C GLY A 25 10.25 12.37 8.62
N ALA A 26 11.23 13.22 8.87
CA ALA A 26 11.84 13.41 10.20
C ALA A 26 11.07 14.40 11.08
N SER A 27 10.15 15.21 10.55
CA SER A 27 9.46 16.28 11.28
C SER A 27 8.26 15.82 12.11
N GLY A 28 7.95 14.52 12.12
CA GLY A 28 6.74 13.99 12.74
C GLY A 28 5.48 14.10 11.88
N ALA A 29 5.62 14.48 10.60
CA ALA A 29 4.48 14.56 9.67
C ALA A 29 3.80 13.20 9.43
N ILE A 30 4.56 12.10 9.42
CA ILE A 30 4.04 10.77 9.09
C ILE A 30 2.93 10.32 10.04
N PRO A 31 3.11 10.29 11.38
CA PRO A 31 2.02 9.98 12.31
C PRO A 31 0.78 10.87 12.14
N ALA A 32 0.96 12.16 11.88
CA ALA A 32 -0.16 13.08 11.67
C ALA A 32 -0.95 12.76 10.38
N LEU A 33 -0.25 12.39 9.30
CA LEU A 33 -0.88 11.94 8.06
C LEU A 33 -1.61 10.61 8.24
N VAL A 34 -1.07 9.67 9.03
CA VAL A 34 -1.76 8.41 9.38
C VAL A 34 -3.05 8.71 10.14
N GLY A 35 -3.03 9.61 11.12
CA GLY A 35 -4.25 10.03 11.82
C GLY A 35 -5.30 10.63 10.87
N LEU A 36 -4.85 11.46 9.92
CA LEU A 36 -5.76 12.04 8.92
C LEU A 36 -6.32 11.00 7.95
N LEU A 37 -5.56 9.95 7.62
CA LEU A 37 -6.04 8.83 6.81
C LEU A 37 -7.21 8.08 7.50
N CYS A 38 -7.22 8.02 8.82
CA CYS A 38 -8.29 7.41 9.61
C CYS A 38 -9.52 8.34 9.74
N GLU A 39 -9.29 9.58 10.17
CA GLU A 39 -10.33 10.47 10.70
C GLU A 39 -10.71 11.62 9.75
N GLY A 40 -9.98 11.81 8.66
CA GLY A 40 -10.19 12.93 7.74
C GLY A 40 -11.45 12.82 6.89
N SER A 41 -11.84 13.92 6.26
CA SER A 41 -12.82 13.87 5.17
C SER A 41 -12.29 13.04 4.00
N GLN A 42 -13.15 12.70 3.03
CA GLN A 42 -12.71 12.00 1.81
C GLN A 42 -11.54 12.72 1.12
N ARG A 43 -11.56 14.05 1.09
CA ARG A 43 -10.45 14.86 0.55
C ARG A 43 -9.21 14.71 1.43
N GLY A 44 -9.35 14.91 2.73
CA GLY A 44 -8.24 14.79 3.68
C GLY A 44 -7.56 13.42 3.64
N LYS A 45 -8.32 12.33 3.51
CA LYS A 45 -7.80 10.96 3.36
C LYS A 45 -7.02 10.80 2.06
N LYS A 46 -7.52 11.32 0.93
CA LYS A 46 -6.80 11.27 -0.36
C LYS A 46 -5.51 12.07 -0.35
N ASP A 47 -5.53 13.28 0.21
CA ASP A 47 -4.33 14.12 0.36
C ASP A 47 -3.30 13.43 1.27
N ALA A 48 -3.75 12.85 2.39
CA ALA A 48 -2.91 12.09 3.30
C ALA A 48 -2.28 10.85 2.64
N ALA A 49 -3.08 10.05 1.94
CA ALA A 49 -2.61 8.86 1.24
C ALA A 49 -1.54 9.23 0.19
N THR A 50 -1.77 10.29 -0.58
CA THR A 50 -0.82 10.73 -1.61
C THR A 50 0.49 11.24 -1.00
N ALA A 51 0.42 12.02 0.08
CA ALA A 51 1.61 12.44 0.82
C ALA A 51 2.38 11.24 1.40
N LEU A 52 1.68 10.28 2.02
CA LEU A 52 2.28 9.05 2.57
C LEU A 52 2.96 8.21 1.48
N PHE A 53 2.32 8.08 0.31
CA PHE A 53 2.90 7.39 -0.85
C PHE A 53 4.22 8.04 -1.27
N ASN A 54 4.20 9.35 -1.55
CA ASN A 54 5.37 10.10 -2.00
C ASN A 54 6.52 10.05 -0.99
N LEU A 55 6.22 10.28 0.30
CA LEU A 55 7.22 10.24 1.37
C LEU A 55 7.83 8.85 1.52
N SER A 56 7.04 7.78 1.36
CA SER A 56 7.48 6.40 1.52
C SER A 56 8.31 5.87 0.33
N ILE A 57 8.43 6.61 -0.77
CA ILE A 57 9.39 6.31 -1.83
C ILE A 57 10.82 6.29 -1.23
N TYR A 58 11.11 7.21 -0.30
CA TYR A 58 12.36 7.20 0.44
C TYR A 58 12.39 6.05 1.47
N GLN A 59 13.44 5.22 1.41
CA GLN A 59 13.56 4.01 2.23
C GLN A 59 13.42 4.26 3.73
N GLY A 60 14.06 5.33 4.25
CA GLY A 60 14.00 5.67 5.68
C GLY A 60 12.60 6.01 6.18
N ASN A 61 11.69 6.43 5.30
CA ASN A 61 10.32 6.77 5.66
C ASN A 61 9.39 5.55 5.68
N LYS A 62 9.73 4.45 5.02
CA LYS A 62 8.92 3.21 5.03
C LYS A 62 8.81 2.66 6.44
N ALA A 63 9.94 2.50 7.13
CA ALA A 63 9.97 2.07 8.53
C ALA A 63 9.21 3.04 9.44
N ARG A 64 9.37 4.35 9.23
CA ARG A 64 8.62 5.38 9.99
C ARG A 64 7.11 5.25 9.80
N ALA A 65 6.65 5.02 8.57
CA ALA A 65 5.22 4.85 8.26
C ALA A 65 4.66 3.57 8.88
N VAL A 66 5.41 2.46 8.82
CA VAL A 66 5.03 1.19 9.46
C VAL A 66 4.91 1.36 10.99
N ARG A 67 5.92 1.96 11.63
CA ARG A 67 5.92 2.22 13.09
C ARG A 67 4.84 3.21 13.52
N ALA A 68 4.42 4.11 12.62
CA ALA A 68 3.28 4.98 12.83
C ALA A 68 1.92 4.27 12.69
N GLY A 69 1.90 2.97 12.38
CA GLY A 69 0.69 2.15 12.34
C GLY A 69 -0.10 2.23 11.03
N VAL A 70 0.50 2.70 9.93
CA VAL A 70 -0.23 2.94 8.67
C VAL A 70 -0.86 1.68 8.06
N VAL A 71 -0.33 0.48 8.35
CA VAL A 71 -0.78 -0.77 7.70
C VAL A 71 -2.25 -1.07 8.00
N SER A 72 -2.70 -0.95 9.26
CA SER A 72 -4.07 -1.27 9.63
C SER A 72 -5.11 -0.38 8.92
N PRO A 73 -4.98 0.96 8.90
CA PRO A 73 -5.85 1.82 8.10
C PRO A 73 -5.85 1.48 6.60
N LEU A 74 -4.69 1.16 6.02
CA LEU A 74 -4.62 0.77 4.60
C LEU A 74 -5.37 -0.53 4.33
N MET A 75 -5.25 -1.54 5.20
CA MET A 75 -5.99 -2.78 5.09
C MET A 75 -7.50 -2.57 5.18
N GLN A 76 -7.96 -1.67 6.06
CA GLN A 76 -9.38 -1.29 6.15
C GLN A 76 -9.89 -0.65 4.86
N LEU A 77 -9.09 0.23 4.23
CA LEU A 77 -9.45 0.86 2.95
C LEU A 77 -9.56 -0.15 1.79
N LEU A 78 -8.90 -1.30 1.87
CA LEU A 78 -9.01 -2.35 0.84
C LEU A 78 -10.36 -3.08 0.88
N VAL A 79 -11.00 -3.13 2.05
CA VAL A 79 -12.24 -3.89 2.27
C VAL A 79 -13.47 -2.99 2.46
N ASP A 80 -13.29 -1.67 2.40
CA ASP A 80 -14.37 -0.68 2.41
C ASP A 80 -14.64 -0.15 0.99
N PRO A 81 -15.66 -0.66 0.28
CA PRO A 81 -15.99 -0.20 -1.06
C PRO A 81 -16.42 1.28 -1.09
N SER A 82 -16.94 1.81 0.02
CA SER A 82 -17.44 3.19 0.10
C SER A 82 -16.31 4.21 0.16
N ALA A 83 -15.12 3.79 0.61
CA ALA A 83 -13.95 4.66 0.70
C ALA A 83 -13.40 5.06 -0.67
N GLY A 84 -13.59 4.25 -1.71
CA GLY A 84 -13.10 4.54 -3.07
C GLY A 84 -11.59 4.80 -3.15
N MET A 85 -10.80 4.10 -2.31
CA MET A 85 -9.36 4.33 -2.12
C MET A 85 -8.50 3.05 -2.23
N VAL A 86 -9.03 2.01 -2.88
CA VAL A 86 -8.35 0.71 -3.00
C VAL A 86 -7.04 0.85 -3.79
N ASP A 87 -7.01 1.69 -4.83
CA ASP A 87 -5.81 1.94 -5.64
C ASP A 87 -4.69 2.59 -4.82
N GLU A 88 -5.00 3.66 -4.09
CA GLU A 88 -4.08 4.39 -3.24
C GLU A 88 -3.55 3.51 -2.11
N ALA A 89 -4.44 2.77 -1.45
CA ALA A 89 -4.08 1.88 -0.35
C ALA A 89 -3.12 0.77 -0.81
N LEU A 90 -3.44 0.08 -1.91
CA LEU A 90 -2.55 -0.94 -2.48
C LEU A 90 -1.21 -0.38 -2.95
N ALA A 91 -1.19 0.82 -3.52
CA ALA A 91 0.05 1.45 -3.98
C ALA A 91 1.00 1.73 -2.80
N ILE A 92 0.47 2.21 -1.68
CA ILE A 92 1.27 2.42 -0.45
C ILE A 92 1.73 1.07 0.12
N LEU A 93 0.85 0.07 0.24
CA LEU A 93 1.22 -1.27 0.70
C LEU A 93 2.33 -1.90 -0.17
N ALA A 94 2.28 -1.73 -1.49
CA ALA A 94 3.32 -2.20 -2.41
C ALA A 94 4.68 -1.52 -2.17
N ILE A 95 4.69 -0.23 -1.84
CA ILE A 95 5.91 0.48 -1.42
C ILE A 95 6.42 -0.09 -0.10
N LEU A 96 5.55 -0.24 0.90
CA LEU A 96 5.96 -0.71 2.23
C LEU A 96 6.46 -2.16 2.20
N ALA A 97 5.85 -3.03 1.39
CA ALA A 97 6.27 -4.41 1.20
C ALA A 97 7.68 -4.56 0.58
N SER A 98 8.27 -3.49 0.06
CA SER A 98 9.68 -3.48 -0.35
C SER A 98 10.67 -3.31 0.81
N HIS A 99 10.18 -3.10 2.04
CA HIS A 99 10.97 -2.97 3.27
C HIS A 99 10.62 -4.08 4.26
N GLN A 100 11.61 -4.59 5.01
CA GLN A 100 11.41 -5.76 5.88
C GLN A 100 10.32 -5.54 6.95
N GLU A 101 10.34 -4.39 7.64
CA GLU A 101 9.28 -4.05 8.62
C GLU A 101 7.89 -4.00 7.97
N GLY A 102 7.80 -3.52 6.73
CA GLY A 102 6.53 -3.46 6.01
C GLY A 102 6.02 -4.85 5.64
N LYS A 103 6.90 -5.75 5.17
CA LYS A 103 6.53 -7.15 4.90
C LYS A 103 5.96 -7.84 6.13
N ILE A 104 6.65 -7.71 7.27
CA ILE A 104 6.22 -8.32 8.53
C ILE A 104 4.86 -7.75 8.96
N ALA A 105 4.72 -6.43 8.96
CA ALA A 105 3.48 -5.78 9.38
C ALA A 105 2.29 -6.12 8.47
N ILE A 106 2.50 -6.21 7.15
CA ILE A 106 1.45 -6.58 6.19
C ILE A 106 1.10 -8.06 6.31
N GLY A 107 2.09 -8.95 6.47
CA GLY A 107 1.85 -10.38 6.69
C GLY A 107 1.02 -10.66 7.94
N ASN A 108 1.34 -9.97 9.04
CA ASN A 108 0.60 -10.07 10.30
C ASN A 108 -0.81 -9.47 10.26
N ALA A 109 -1.17 -8.78 9.18
CA ALA A 109 -2.49 -8.16 9.00
C ALA A 109 -3.43 -9.00 8.13
N ASP A 110 -3.20 -10.32 8.04
CA ASP A 110 -4.00 -11.28 7.27
C ASP A 110 -4.25 -10.82 5.82
N ALA A 111 -3.21 -10.28 5.17
CA ALA A 111 -3.37 -9.65 3.86
C ALA A 111 -3.63 -10.66 2.71
N ILE A 112 -3.24 -11.92 2.86
CA ILE A 112 -3.25 -12.91 1.75
C ILE A 112 -4.64 -13.10 1.12
N PRO A 113 -5.74 -13.35 1.87
CA PRO A 113 -7.07 -13.49 1.27
C PRO A 113 -7.52 -12.25 0.48
N ILE A 114 -7.25 -11.06 1.02
CA ILE A 114 -7.62 -9.79 0.41
C ILE A 114 -6.84 -9.60 -0.90
N LEU A 115 -5.53 -9.85 -0.87
CA LEU A 115 -4.67 -9.73 -2.06
C LEU A 115 -5.09 -10.70 -3.16
N VAL A 116 -5.36 -11.97 -2.83
CA VAL A 116 -5.82 -12.98 -3.81
C VAL A 116 -7.14 -12.55 -4.45
N GLN A 117 -8.08 -12.04 -3.64
CA GLN A 117 -9.34 -11.54 -4.17
C GLN A 117 -9.16 -10.31 -5.08
N LEU A 118 -8.30 -9.36 -4.71
CA LEU A 118 -8.01 -8.19 -5.52
C LEU A 118 -7.28 -8.53 -6.83
N ILE A 119 -6.44 -9.57 -6.85
CA ILE A 119 -5.84 -10.09 -8.09
C ILE A 119 -6.91 -10.72 -8.98
N ARG A 120 -7.98 -11.30 -8.41
CA ARG A 120 -9.06 -11.94 -9.17
C ARG A 120 -10.03 -10.93 -9.79
N THR A 121 -10.47 -9.93 -9.02
CA THR A 121 -11.60 -9.07 -9.40
C THR A 121 -11.25 -7.58 -9.48
N GLY A 122 -10.04 -7.18 -9.11
CA GLY A 122 -9.64 -5.77 -9.07
C GLY A 122 -9.43 -5.15 -10.46
N SER A 123 -9.27 -3.82 -10.48
CA SER A 123 -8.84 -3.10 -11.68
C SER A 123 -7.45 -3.58 -12.13
N PRO A 124 -7.01 -3.33 -13.38
CA PRO A 124 -5.66 -3.67 -13.82
C PRO A 124 -4.56 -3.13 -12.88
N ARG A 125 -4.76 -1.93 -12.32
CA ARG A 125 -3.84 -1.31 -11.34
C ARG A 125 -3.90 -2.04 -9.99
N ASN A 126 -5.07 -2.39 -9.49
CA ASN A 126 -5.20 -3.17 -8.25
C ASN A 126 -4.53 -4.52 -8.39
N ARG A 127 -4.81 -5.24 -9.47
CA ARG A 127 -4.25 -6.58 -9.71
C ARG A 127 -2.73 -6.55 -9.76
N GLU A 128 -2.14 -5.56 -10.43
CA GLU A 128 -0.69 -5.37 -10.48
C GLU A 128 -0.09 -5.12 -9.08
N ASN A 129 -0.62 -4.15 -8.34
CA ASN A 129 -0.09 -3.82 -7.02
C ASN A 129 -0.31 -4.96 -6.01
N ALA A 130 -1.47 -5.62 -6.05
CA ALA A 130 -1.76 -6.76 -5.20
C ALA A 130 -0.83 -7.94 -5.48
N ALA A 131 -0.55 -8.25 -6.75
CA ALA A 131 0.43 -9.27 -7.12
C ALA A 131 1.86 -8.89 -6.63
N ALA A 132 2.23 -7.62 -6.69
CA ALA A 132 3.53 -7.16 -6.19
C ALA A 132 3.67 -7.31 -4.67
N VAL A 133 2.62 -6.98 -3.90
CA VAL A 133 2.59 -7.21 -2.44
C VAL A 133 2.63 -8.70 -2.14
N LEU A 134 1.78 -9.50 -2.79
CA LEU A 134 1.71 -10.94 -2.58
C LEU A 134 3.06 -11.62 -2.83
N LEU A 135 3.74 -11.28 -3.93
CA LEU A 135 5.10 -11.78 -4.22
C LEU A 135 6.08 -11.39 -3.12
N ALA A 136 6.04 -10.15 -2.64
CA ALA A 136 6.95 -9.69 -1.59
C ALA A 136 6.75 -10.43 -0.26
N LEU A 137 5.52 -10.84 0.05
CA LEU A 137 5.18 -11.63 1.24
C LEU A 137 5.60 -13.10 1.09
N CYS A 138 5.26 -13.73 -0.04
CA CYS A 138 5.59 -15.13 -0.34
C CYS A 138 7.11 -15.36 -0.43
N THR A 139 7.88 -14.38 -0.92
CA THR A 139 9.35 -14.44 -0.94
C THR A 139 9.99 -14.28 0.44
N SER A 140 9.25 -13.74 1.42
CA SER A 140 9.75 -13.56 2.79
C SER A 140 9.35 -14.69 3.73
N ASP A 141 8.23 -15.37 3.46
CA ASP A 141 7.73 -16.46 4.30
C ASP A 141 7.00 -17.51 3.43
N PRO A 142 7.49 -18.77 3.39
CA PRO A 142 6.83 -19.85 2.67
C PRO A 142 5.39 -20.12 3.10
N GLN A 143 4.99 -19.79 4.33
CA GLN A 143 3.61 -20.00 4.80
C GLN A 143 2.62 -19.12 4.02
N HIS A 144 3.01 -17.89 3.66
CA HIS A 144 2.19 -17.04 2.81
C HIS A 144 1.99 -17.65 1.40
N LEU A 145 3.00 -18.35 0.88
CA LEU A 145 2.89 -19.04 -0.41
C LEU A 145 1.91 -20.20 -0.33
N VAL A 146 1.96 -21.00 0.75
CA VAL A 146 1.01 -22.09 0.99
C VAL A 146 -0.40 -21.53 1.09
N ALA A 147 -0.63 -20.52 1.93
CA ALA A 147 -1.93 -19.89 2.09
C ALA A 147 -2.48 -19.33 0.75
N ALA A 148 -1.65 -18.65 -0.03
CA ALA A 148 -2.06 -18.12 -1.33
C ALA A 148 -2.49 -19.23 -2.31
N ARG A 149 -1.81 -20.39 -2.30
CA ARG A 149 -2.18 -21.55 -3.11
C ARG A 149 -3.51 -22.14 -2.69
N GLU A 150 -3.72 -22.33 -1.39
CA GLU A 150 -4.98 -22.85 -0.82
C GLU A 150 -6.17 -21.93 -1.14
N LEU A 151 -5.94 -20.61 -1.21
CA LEU A 151 -6.93 -19.61 -1.60
C LEU A 151 -7.14 -19.50 -3.12
N GLY A 152 -6.50 -20.37 -3.90
CA GLY A 152 -6.67 -20.45 -5.35
C GLY A 152 -6.07 -19.26 -6.10
N ALA A 153 -4.88 -18.78 -5.68
CA ALA A 153 -4.17 -17.70 -6.36
C ALA A 153 -3.66 -18.07 -7.77
N TYR A 154 -3.52 -19.37 -8.09
CA TYR A 154 -2.93 -19.83 -9.34
C TYR A 154 -3.67 -19.31 -10.59
N GLU A 155 -4.99 -19.51 -10.66
CA GLU A 155 -5.81 -19.08 -11.80
C GLU A 155 -5.74 -17.55 -12.04
N PRO A 156 -6.00 -16.69 -11.02
CA PRO A 156 -5.86 -15.23 -11.19
C PRO A 156 -4.46 -14.76 -11.59
N LEU A 157 -3.41 -15.43 -11.10
CA LEU A 157 -2.02 -15.11 -11.45
C LEU A 157 -1.69 -15.55 -12.88
N SER A 158 -2.17 -16.73 -13.31
CA SER A 158 -2.01 -17.23 -14.68
C SER A 158 -2.65 -16.28 -15.69
N ASP A 159 -3.87 -15.83 -15.42
CA ASP A 159 -4.52 -14.79 -16.23
C ASP A 159 -3.69 -13.50 -16.27
N LEU A 160 -3.11 -13.09 -15.13
CA LEU A 160 -2.26 -11.89 -15.07
C LEU A 160 -0.99 -12.02 -15.92
N VAL A 161 -0.39 -13.21 -16.00
CA VAL A 161 0.77 -13.49 -16.86
C VAL A 161 0.42 -13.34 -18.34
N GLN A 162 -0.79 -13.73 -18.74
CA GLN A 162 -1.24 -13.67 -20.14
C GLN A 162 -1.72 -12.27 -20.51
N ASN A 163 -2.54 -11.66 -19.66
CA ASN A 163 -3.37 -10.49 -19.98
C ASN A 163 -3.01 -9.23 -19.18
N GLY A 164 -2.09 -9.31 -18.22
CA GLY A 164 -1.71 -8.18 -17.37
C GLY A 164 -0.82 -7.12 -18.05
N THR A 165 -0.57 -6.02 -17.34
CA THR A 165 0.44 -5.02 -17.74
C THR A 165 1.85 -5.65 -17.75
N ALA A 166 2.83 -5.01 -18.40
CA ALA A 166 4.22 -5.49 -18.40
C ALA A 166 4.80 -5.67 -16.98
N ARG A 167 4.39 -4.84 -16.02
CA ARG A 167 4.79 -5.00 -14.61
C ARG A 167 4.04 -6.15 -13.95
N ALA A 168 2.73 -6.28 -14.17
CA ALA A 168 1.90 -7.35 -13.63
C ALA A 168 2.39 -8.74 -14.11
N LYS A 169 2.67 -8.89 -15.42
CA LYS A 169 3.21 -10.13 -16.01
C LYS A 169 4.51 -10.58 -15.34
N ARG A 170 5.48 -9.66 -15.21
CA ARG A 170 6.76 -9.97 -14.55
C ARG A 170 6.58 -10.42 -13.11
N LYS A 171 5.65 -9.80 -12.37
CA LYS A 171 5.41 -10.10 -10.96
C LYS A 171 4.65 -11.41 -10.75
N ALA A 172 3.66 -11.70 -11.59
CA ALA A 172 2.90 -12.95 -11.49
C ALA A 172 3.66 -14.19 -11.99
N ALA A 173 4.67 -14.01 -12.86
CA ALA A 173 5.50 -15.10 -13.37
C ALA A 173 6.71 -15.45 -12.47
N SER A 174 6.98 -14.65 -11.43
CA SER A 174 8.09 -14.86 -10.48
C SER A 174 7.68 -15.82 -9.37
#